data_AF-A0A7W4EWW3-F1
#
_entry.id   AF-A0A7W4EWW3-F1
#
_cell.length_a   1.000
_cell.length_b   1.000
_cell.length_c   1.000
_cell.angle_alpha   90.00
_cell.angle_beta   90.00
_cell.angle_gamma   90.00
#
_symmetry.space_group_name_H-M   'P 1'
#
loop_
_entity.id
_entity.type
_entity.pdbx_description
1 polymer ?
#
loop_
_entity_poly.entity_id
_entity_poly.type
_entity_poly.pdbx_seq_one_letter_code
_entity_poly.pdbx_strand_id
1 'polypeptide(L)' 'IVVYTKHARGLVVRFCAENNVRSLEELKAFGEEGYLLNDELSTENKLVFMR' A
#
# COMPACT_ATOMS: atom_id res chain seq x y z
N ILE A 1 -11.64 11.11 -9.05
CA ILE A 1 -11.14 9.72 -9.25
C ILE A 1 -11.26 8.99 -7.91
N VAL A 2 -12.42 8.38 -7.61
CA VAL A 2 -12.70 7.78 -6.27
C VAL A 2 -12.65 6.25 -6.30
N VAL A 3 -12.95 5.67 -7.47
CA VAL A 3 -13.01 4.21 -7.70
C VAL A 3 -11.64 3.56 -7.47
N TYR A 4 -10.58 4.15 -8.03
CA TYR A 4 -9.22 3.62 -7.91
C TYR A 4 -8.70 3.69 -6.47
N THR A 5 -8.99 4.77 -5.74
CA THR A 5 -8.62 4.89 -4.32
C THR A 5 -9.35 3.88 -3.43
N LYS A 6 -10.61 3.56 -3.76
CA LYS A 6 -11.37 2.48 -3.09
C LYS A 6 -10.78 1.11 -3.41
N HIS A 7 -10.38 0.87 -4.66
CA HIS A 7 -9.77 -0.38 -5.09
C HIS A 7 -8.41 -0.61 -4.41
N ALA A 8 -7.55 0.42 -4.40
CA ALA A 8 -6.23 0.37 -3.77
C ALA A 8 -6.31 0.00 -2.27
N ARG A 9 -7.28 0.57 -1.54
CA ARG A 9 -7.51 0.20 -0.13
C ARG A 9 -7.90 -1.27 0.04
N GLY A 10 -8.72 -1.81 -0.87
CA GLY A 10 -9.09 -3.22 -0.86
C GLY A 10 -7.88 -4.12 -1.10
N LEU A 11 -7.03 -3.77 -2.06
CA LEU A 11 -5.80 -4.51 -2.38
C LEU A 11 -4.81 -4.49 -1.21
N VAL A 12 -4.57 -3.33 -0.58
CA VAL A 12 -3.68 -3.23 0.59
C VAL A 12 -4.17 -4.14 1.71
N VAL A 13 -5.46 -4.10 2.03
CA VAL A 13 -6.04 -4.94 3.10
C VAL A 13 -5.92 -6.43 2.76
N ARG A 14 -6.14 -6.79 1.49
CA ARG A 14 -6.00 -8.16 1.02
C ARG A 14 -4.55 -8.65 1.13
N PHE A 15 -3.58 -7.86 0.68
CA PHE A 15 -2.16 -8.17 0.82
C PHE A 15 -1.72 -8.30 2.28
N CYS A 16 -2.22 -7.43 3.17
CA CYS A 16 -1.99 -7.56 4.61
C CYS A 16 -2.49 -8.90 5.16
N ALA A 17 -3.67 -9.34 4.72
CA ALA A 17 -4.29 -10.58 5.17
C ALA A 17 -3.57 -11.82 4.60
N GLU A 18 -3.17 -11.80 3.32
CA GLU A 18 -2.48 -12.92 2.67
C GLU A 18 -1.05 -13.09 3.22
N ASN A 19 -0.30 -12.01 3.39
CA ASN A 19 1.09 -12.07 3.85
C ASN A 19 1.26 -11.98 5.38
N ASN A 20 0.17 -11.84 6.14
CA ASN A 20 0.23 -11.60 7.60
C ASN A 20 1.24 -10.50 7.96
N VAL A 21 1.16 -9.39 7.23
CA VAL A 21 2.11 -8.28 7.34
C VAL A 21 2.16 -7.79 8.79
N ARG A 22 3.34 -7.92 9.42
CA ARG A 22 3.59 -7.48 10.80
C ARG A 22 4.56 -6.32 10.88
N SER A 23 5.39 -6.13 9.86
CA SER A 23 6.32 -5.00 9.78
C SER A 23 5.89 -3.97 8.73
N LEU A 24 6.23 -2.71 8.99
CA LEU A 24 6.07 -1.62 8.02
C LEU A 24 6.88 -1.88 6.75
N GLU A 25 8.00 -2.60 6.84
CA GLU A 25 8.87 -2.92 5.69
C GLU A 25 8.19 -3.86 4.69
N GLU A 26 7.43 -4.85 5.18
CA GLU A 26 6.65 -5.76 4.33
C GLU A 26 5.49 -5.02 3.66
N LEU A 27 4.91 -4.03 4.36
CA LEU A 27 3.90 -3.15 3.80
C LEU A 27 4.47 -2.21 2.72
N LYS A 28 5.75 -1.81 2.84
CA LYS A 28 6.47 -1.05 1.80
C LYS A 28 6.74 -1.89 0.56
N ALA A 29 6.86 -3.21 0.69
CA ALA A 29 6.96 -4.14 -0.43
C ALA A 29 5.63 -4.34 -1.18
N PHE A 30 4.54 -3.72 -0.73
CA PHE A 30 3.27 -3.72 -1.44
C PHE A 30 3.40 -2.95 -2.77
N GLY A 31 3.53 -3.72 -3.85
CA GLY A 31 3.66 -3.24 -5.23
C GLY A 31 2.64 -3.88 -6.18
N GLU A 32 1.47 -4.27 -5.68
CA GLU A 32 0.44 -4.89 -6.52
C GLU A 32 -0.23 -3.86 -7.45
N GLU A 33 -0.53 -4.29 -8.69
CA GLU A 33 -1.23 -3.49 -9.71
C GLU A 33 -0.56 -2.16 -10.14
N GLY A 34 0.75 -2.01 -9.88
CA GLY A 34 1.51 -0.82 -10.27
C GLY A 34 1.34 0.35 -9.31
N TYR A 35 0.78 0.12 -8.12
CA TYR A 35 0.88 1.06 -7.03
C TYR A 35 2.28 0.97 -6.44
N LEU A 36 3.06 2.02 -6.64
CA LEU A 36 4.40 2.15 -6.06
C LEU A 36 4.29 2.95 -4.77
N LEU A 37 4.84 2.40 -3.69
CA LEU A 37 5.08 3.18 -2.50
C LEU A 37 6.14 4.24 -2.81
N ASN A 38 5.80 5.51 -2.63
CA ASN A 38 6.81 6.55 -2.71
C ASN A 38 7.38 6.78 -1.31
N ASP A 39 8.60 6.26 -1.08
CA ASP A 39 9.30 6.37 0.20
C ASP A 39 9.63 7.84 0.55
N GLU A 40 9.80 8.72 -0.44
CA GLU A 40 10.10 10.15 -0.23
C GLU A 40 8.92 10.94 0.37
N LEU A 41 7.70 10.48 0.12
CA LEU A 41 6.47 11.08 0.66
C LEU A 41 5.88 10.25 1.81
N SER A 42 6.40 9.05 2.03
CA SER A 42 5.90 8.14 3.05
C SER A 42 6.54 8.43 4.40
N THR A 43 5.77 9.04 5.29
CA THR A 43 6.18 9.25 6.69
C THR A 43 5.82 8.00 7.51
N GLU A 44 6.45 7.85 8.69
CA GLU A 44 6.19 6.82 9.71
C GLU A 44 4.70 6.56 10.01
N ASN A 45 3.82 7.55 9.82
CA ASN A 45 2.37 7.43 10.03
C ASN A 45 1.52 7.55 8.75
N LYS A 46 2.12 7.82 7.59
CA LYS A 46 1.40 8.01 6.32
C LYS A 46 2.18 7.40 5.18
N LEU A 47 1.69 6.27 4.69
CA LEU A 47 2.21 5.61 3.51
C LEU A 47 1.46 6.13 2.29
N VAL A 48 2.18 6.75 1.36
CA VAL A 48 1.60 7.33 0.15
C VAL A 48 1.89 6.39 -1.01
N PHE A 49 0.83 5.71 -1.45
CA PHE A 49 0.86 4.86 -2.64
C PHE A 49 0.47 5.71 -3.85
N MET A 50 1.33 5.77 -4.85
CA MET A 50 1.08 6.45 -6.12
C MET A 50 1.00 5.44 -7.26
N ARG A 51 0.33 5.85 -8.33
CA ARG A 51 0.33 5.19 -9.64
C ARG A 51 0.84 6.19 -10.66
#